data_AF-A0A932X1H2-F1
#
_entry.id   AF-A0A932X1H2-F1
#
_cell.length_a   1.000
_cell.length_b   1.000
_cell.length_c   1.000
_cell.angle_alpha   90.00
_cell.angle_beta   90.00
_cell.angle_gamma   90.00
#
_symmetry.space_group_name_H-M   'P 1'
#
loop_
_entity.id
_entity.type
_entity.pdbx_description
1 polymer ?
#
loop_
_entity_poly.entity_id
_entity_poly.type
_entity_poly.pdbx_seq_one_letter_code
_entity_poly.pdbx_strand_id
1 'polypeptide(L)'
;MIIGGGLAGLSAACALAERGLGVTLYESRRQVGGRAASFTPPGHGAPVDFCQHVLMRCCTNLLDFYGRIGVLDRVAFRPRLTFLDREGRLSSLGASALPAPLHLAPSLLRLKFLGPRDKLAIARAFAAMLREIGDGGPETGDAGDGGPETGDRPAASCVLHPASCVLPPAP
;
A
#
# COMPACT_ATOMS: atom_id res chain seq x y z
N MET A 1 16.55 7.97 19.84
CA MET A 1 16.01 6.64 20.23
C MET A 1 14.68 6.42 19.52
N ILE A 2 14.45 5.22 18.99
CA ILE A 2 13.20 4.80 18.34
C ILE A 2 12.74 3.49 18.98
N ILE A 3 11.44 3.37 19.26
CA ILE A 3 10.84 2.16 19.82
C ILE A 3 9.85 1.59 18.79
N GLY A 4 10.07 0.35 18.39
CA GLY A 4 9.32 -0.38 17.37
C GLY A 4 10.06 -0.45 16.03
N GLY A 5 10.37 -1.66 15.58
CA GLY A 5 10.99 -2.00 14.30
C GLY A 5 9.99 -2.23 13.18
N GLY A 6 8.80 -1.61 13.21
CA GLY A 6 7.85 -1.62 12.09
C GLY A 6 8.24 -0.65 10.98
N LEU A 7 7.50 -0.63 9.87
CA LEU A 7 7.75 0.28 8.73
C LEU A 7 7.90 1.74 9.14
N ALA A 8 7.08 2.23 10.05
CA ALA A 8 7.17 3.62 10.55
C ALA A 8 8.48 3.88 11.31
N GLY A 9 8.87 2.97 12.21
CA GLY A 9 10.10 3.11 12.98
C GLY A 9 11.36 2.96 12.13
N LEU A 10 11.35 2.03 11.18
CA LEU A 10 12.43 1.87 10.19
C LEU A 10 12.56 3.08 9.27
N SER A 11 11.44 3.63 8.80
CA SER A 11 11.43 4.86 7.99
C SER A 11 11.98 6.05 8.76
N ALA A 12 11.57 6.25 10.01
CA ALA A 12 12.11 7.29 10.87
C ALA A 12 13.61 7.08 11.17
N ALA A 13 14.04 5.84 11.40
CA ALA A 13 15.44 5.50 11.62
C ALA A 13 16.30 5.85 10.41
N CYS A 14 15.83 5.48 9.20
CA CYS A 14 16.50 5.80 7.94
C CYS A 14 16.65 7.31 7.76
N ALA A 15 15.55 8.06 7.91
CA ALA A 15 15.54 9.51 7.72
C ALA A 15 16.45 10.25 8.73
N LEU A 16 16.56 9.75 9.97
CA LEU A 16 17.46 10.33 10.97
C LEU A 16 18.93 9.94 10.72
N ALA A 17 19.19 8.69 10.34
CA ALA A 17 20.54 8.22 10.04
C ALA A 17 21.14 8.93 8.81
N GLU A 18 20.32 9.18 7.77
CA GLU A 18 20.72 9.97 6.59
C GLU A 18 21.16 11.39 6.94
N ARG A 19 20.65 11.96 8.04
CA ARG A 19 21.04 13.27 8.57
C ARG A 19 22.28 13.20 9.47
N GLY A 20 22.96 12.06 9.53
CA GLY A 20 24.15 11.85 10.37
C GLY A 20 23.85 11.74 11.87
N LEU A 21 22.58 11.55 12.26
CA LEU A 21 22.21 11.40 13.67
C LEU A 21 22.39 9.96 14.12
N GLY A 22 22.96 9.78 15.32
CA GLY A 22 23.04 8.47 15.95
C GLY A 22 21.65 7.93 16.30
N VAL A 23 21.27 6.80 15.70
CA VAL A 23 19.97 6.16 15.93
C VAL A 23 20.16 4.83 16.65
N THR A 24 19.50 4.71 17.80
CA THR A 24 19.27 3.41 18.46
C THR A 24 17.80 3.05 18.31
N LEU A 25 17.54 1.91 17.67
CA LEU A 25 16.20 1.35 17.45
C LEU A 25 16.01 0.11 18.33
N TYR A 26 14.92 0.07 19.08
CA TYR A 26 14.53 -1.05 19.93
C TYR A 26 13.32 -1.76 19.34
N GLU A 27 13.40 -3.08 19.18
CA GLU A 27 12.27 -3.93 18.78
C GLU A 27 12.11 -5.05 19.82
N SER A 28 10.87 -5.32 20.20
CA SER A 28 10.50 -6.37 21.16
C SER A 28 10.63 -7.78 20.59
N ARG A 29 10.46 -7.93 19.27
CA ARG A 29 10.52 -9.21 18.54
C ARG A 29 11.94 -9.49 18.03
N ARG A 30 12.19 -10.74 17.66
CA ARG A 30 13.46 -11.17 17.03
C ARG A 30 13.64 -10.69 15.59
N GLN A 31 12.59 -10.18 14.97
CA GLN A 31 12.57 -9.72 13.59
C GLN A 31 11.86 -8.37 13.48
N VAL A 32 12.38 -7.52 12.60
CA VAL A 32 11.78 -6.24 12.22
C VAL A 32 10.66 -6.45 11.19
N GLY A 33 9.91 -5.39 10.90
CA GLY A 33 8.78 -5.35 9.97
C GLY A 33 7.44 -5.09 10.67
N GLY A 34 7.34 -5.35 11.97
CA GLY A 34 6.13 -5.10 12.77
C GLY A 34 4.93 -5.85 12.19
N ARG A 35 3.89 -5.13 11.77
CA ARG A 35 2.71 -5.73 11.12
C ARG A 35 2.99 -6.21 9.70
N ALA A 36 4.03 -5.70 9.05
CA ALA A 36 4.43 -6.03 7.68
C ALA A 36 5.50 -7.13 7.59
N ALA A 37 5.76 -7.82 8.70
CA ALA A 37 6.69 -8.95 8.70
C ALA A 37 6.02 -10.22 8.14
N SER A 38 6.88 -11.11 7.66
CA SER A 38 6.51 -12.44 7.17
C SER A 38 7.23 -13.50 8.01
N PHE A 39 6.70 -14.72 8.05
CA PHE A 39 7.35 -15.85 8.72
C PHE A 39 7.20 -17.12 7.89
N THR A 40 8.12 -18.07 8.04
CA THR A 40 8.04 -19.37 7.36
C THR A 40 7.59 -20.44 8.35
N PRO A 41 6.36 -20.96 8.24
CA PRO A 41 5.92 -22.07 9.09
C PRO A 41 6.74 -23.34 8.82
N PRO A 42 6.97 -24.20 9.83
CA PRO A 42 7.60 -25.51 9.62
C PRO A 42 6.84 -26.32 8.55
N GLY A 43 7.58 -26.97 7.66
CA GLY A 43 7.02 -27.79 6.58
C GLY A 43 6.42 -27.00 5.39
N HIS A 44 6.48 -25.66 5.40
CA HIS A 44 6.05 -24.83 4.27
C HIS A 44 7.29 -24.26 3.55
N GLY A 45 7.31 -24.39 2.22
CA GLY A 45 8.43 -23.91 1.38
C GLY A 45 8.41 -22.42 1.07
N ALA A 46 7.37 -21.70 1.47
CA ALA A 46 7.21 -20.27 1.21
C ALA A 46 6.80 -19.52 2.49
N PRO A 47 7.37 -18.33 2.74
CA PRO A 47 6.94 -17.47 3.84
C PRO A 47 5.52 -16.95 3.65
N VAL A 48 4.89 -16.64 4.77
CA VAL A 48 3.52 -16.16 4.90
C VAL A 48 3.54 -14.82 5.65
N ASP A 49 2.78 -13.84 5.14
CA ASP A 49 2.68 -12.52 5.77
C ASP A 49 1.78 -12.57 7.01
N PHE A 50 2.10 -11.77 8.04
CA PHE A 50 1.23 -11.66 9.22
C PHE A 50 -0.11 -10.99 8.93
N CYS A 51 -0.16 -10.13 7.92
CA CYS A 51 -1.34 -9.36 7.54
C CYS A 51 -1.38 -9.22 6.02
N GLN A 52 -2.58 -9.00 5.48
CA GLN A 52 -2.71 -8.55 4.09
C GLN A 52 -2.29 -7.08 4.00
N HIS A 53 -1.38 -6.76 3.09
CA HIS A 53 -0.92 -5.39 2.84
C HIS A 53 -1.30 -4.96 1.43
N VAL A 54 -1.77 -3.73 1.29
CA VAL A 54 -2.01 -3.09 -0.02
C VAL A 54 -1.10 -1.89 -0.11
N LEU A 55 -0.14 -1.94 -1.03
CA LEU A 55 0.70 -0.81 -1.41
C LEU A 55 0.21 -0.26 -2.74
N MET A 56 -0.24 0.99 -2.75
CA MET A 56 -0.67 1.73 -3.94
C MET A 56 0.37 2.76 -4.35
N ARG A 57 0.34 3.18 -5.63
CA ARG A 57 1.24 4.23 -6.14
C ARG A 57 1.10 5.57 -5.44
N CYS A 58 -0.07 5.86 -4.84
CA CYS A 58 -0.30 7.07 -4.05
C CYS A 58 0.35 7.03 -2.65
N CYS A 59 0.89 5.89 -2.21
CA CYS A 59 1.61 5.78 -0.93
C CYS A 59 3.04 6.35 -1.05
N THR A 60 3.16 7.61 -1.46
CA THR A 60 4.44 8.27 -1.82
C THR A 60 5.49 8.13 -0.74
N ASN A 61 5.15 8.35 0.53
CA ASN A 61 6.09 8.23 1.66
C ASN A 61 6.65 6.80 1.83
N LEU A 62 5.82 5.78 1.59
CA LEU A 62 6.26 4.39 1.70
C LEU A 62 7.13 4.00 0.49
N LEU A 63 6.82 4.53 -0.70
CA LEU A 63 7.63 4.32 -1.89
C LEU A 63 8.97 5.05 -1.81
N ASP A 64 9.01 6.27 -1.28
CA ASP A 64 10.24 7.00 -0.97
C ASP A 64 11.10 6.20 0.00
N PHE A 65 10.52 5.72 1.10
CA PHE A 65 11.24 4.84 2.04
C PHE A 65 11.80 3.58 1.34
N TYR A 66 10.99 2.89 0.53
CA TYR A 66 11.45 1.72 -0.23
C TYR A 66 12.54 2.05 -1.26
N GLY A 67 12.51 3.24 -1.84
CA GLY A 67 13.54 3.75 -2.72
C GLY A 67 14.86 3.95 -1.98
N ARG A 68 14.82 4.59 -0.81
CA ARG A 68 16.00 4.85 0.03
C ARG A 68 16.70 3.57 0.48
N ILE A 69 15.94 2.55 0.86
CA ILE A 69 16.51 1.25 1.25
C ILE A 69 16.81 0.32 0.05
N GLY A 70 16.55 0.76 -1.18
CA GLY A 70 16.92 0.06 -2.40
C GLY A 70 16.13 -1.22 -2.68
N VAL A 71 14.84 -1.28 -2.34
CA VAL A 71 14.00 -2.50 -2.52
C VAL A 71 12.83 -2.32 -3.47
N LEU A 72 12.76 -1.21 -4.21
CA LEU A 72 11.66 -0.94 -5.15
C LEU A 72 11.55 -1.98 -6.27
N ASP A 73 12.66 -2.59 -6.68
CA ASP A 73 12.73 -3.68 -7.66
C ASP A 73 12.02 -4.96 -7.18
N ARG A 74 11.81 -5.11 -5.87
CA ARG A 74 11.06 -6.21 -5.26
C ARG A 74 9.55 -6.00 -5.28
N VAL A 75 9.08 -4.82 -5.66
CA VAL A 75 7.66 -4.47 -5.66
C VAL A 75 7.02 -4.72 -7.02
N ALA A 76 6.15 -5.73 -7.09
CA ALA A 76 5.34 -6.00 -8.27
C ALA A 76 3.99 -5.28 -8.20
N PHE A 77 3.79 -4.26 -9.03
CA PHE A 77 2.51 -3.57 -9.15
C PHE A 77 1.56 -4.30 -10.12
N ARG A 78 0.35 -4.63 -9.65
CA ARG A 78 -0.70 -5.26 -10.46
C ARG A 78 -1.88 -4.30 -10.67
N PRO A 79 -2.40 -4.14 -11.90
CA PRO A 79 -3.44 -3.14 -12.22
C PRO A 79 -4.82 -3.45 -11.65
N ARG A 80 -4.98 -4.59 -10.97
CA ARG A 80 -6.24 -5.06 -10.41
C ARG A 80 -6.00 -5.68 -9.04
N LEU A 81 -6.90 -5.40 -8.11
CA LEU A 81 -6.95 -6.01 -6.78
C LEU A 81 -7.97 -7.16 -6.80
N THR A 82 -7.56 -8.34 -6.37
CA THR A 82 -8.41 -9.55 -6.35
C THR A 82 -8.86 -9.85 -4.93
N PHE A 83 -10.15 -10.12 -4.79
CA PHE A 83 -10.82 -10.50 -3.55
C PHE A 83 -11.30 -11.94 -3.66
N LEU A 84 -11.12 -12.71 -2.58
CA LEU A 84 -11.71 -14.02 -2.40
C LEU A 84 -12.79 -13.90 -1.31
N ASP A 85 -14.02 -14.26 -1.64
CA ASP A 85 -15.11 -14.25 -0.66
C ASP A 85 -15.21 -15.55 0.14
N ARG A 86 -16.10 -15.58 1.14
CA ARG A 86 -16.32 -16.73 2.03
C ARG A 86 -16.85 -17.96 1.27
N GLU A 87 -17.49 -17.76 0.13
CA GLU A 87 -17.99 -18.82 -0.74
C GLU A 87 -16.93 -19.28 -1.77
N GLY A 88 -15.69 -18.76 -1.68
CA GLY A 88 -14.58 -19.12 -2.56
C GLY A 88 -14.65 -18.47 -3.95
N ARG A 89 -15.51 -17.47 -4.16
CA ARG A 89 -15.61 -16.78 -5.45
C ARG A 89 -14.60 -15.64 -5.52
N LEU A 90 -13.93 -15.56 -6.67
CA LEU A 90 -13.03 -14.46 -6.98
C LEU A 90 -13.78 -13.27 -7.57
N SER A 91 -13.49 -12.08 -7.05
CA SER A 91 -13.93 -10.80 -7.60
C SER A 91 -12.71 -9.89 -7.82
N SER A 92 -12.70 -9.11 -8.90
CA SER A 92 -11.55 -8.25 -9.23
C SER A 92 -11.99 -6.79 -9.35
N LEU A 93 -11.31 -5.91 -8.64
CA LEU A 93 -11.47 -4.47 -8.68
C LEU A 93 -10.34 -3.85 -9.52
N GLY A 94 -10.67 -3.00 -10.48
CA GLY A 94 -9.70 -2.37 -11.35
C GLY A 94 -10.27 -1.15 -12.07
N ALA A 95 -9.40 -0.21 -12.42
CA ALA A 95 -9.81 0.98 -13.13
C ALA A 95 -10.26 0.66 -14.57
N SER A 96 -11.22 1.44 -15.04
CA SER A 96 -11.72 1.48 -16.41
C SER A 96 -11.33 2.81 -17.06
N ALA A 97 -11.65 2.98 -18.34
CA ALA A 97 -11.37 4.22 -19.08
C ALA A 97 -12.29 5.40 -18.69
N LEU A 98 -13.23 5.20 -17.74
CA LEU A 98 -14.05 6.30 -17.22
C LEU A 98 -13.15 7.27 -16.43
N PRO A 99 -13.38 8.59 -16.51
CA PRO A 99 -12.56 9.56 -15.79
C PRO A 99 -12.70 9.38 -14.28
N ALA A 100 -11.69 9.85 -13.54
CA ALA A 100 -11.87 10.10 -12.12
C ALA A 100 -13.08 11.03 -11.93
N PRO A 101 -13.99 10.73 -10.99
CA PRO A 101 -13.85 9.76 -9.91
C PRO A 101 -14.48 8.39 -10.23
N LEU A 102 -15.13 8.23 -11.39
CA LEU A 102 -15.93 7.05 -11.78
C LEU A 102 -15.12 5.88 -12.36
N HIS A 103 -13.82 6.02 -12.54
CA HIS A 103 -12.91 5.01 -13.09
C HIS A 103 -13.06 3.60 -12.47
N LEU A 104 -13.42 3.46 -11.19
CA LEU A 104 -13.63 2.16 -10.53
C LEU A 104 -15.09 1.65 -10.58
N ALA A 105 -16.06 2.49 -10.96
CA ALA A 105 -17.48 2.17 -10.85
C ALA A 105 -17.89 0.87 -11.58
N PRO A 106 -17.44 0.58 -12.81
CA PRO A 106 -17.82 -0.65 -13.50
C PRO A 106 -17.34 -1.92 -12.79
N SER A 107 -16.13 -1.90 -12.23
CA SER A 107 -15.58 -3.06 -11.52
C SER A 107 -16.24 -3.23 -10.15
N LEU A 108 -16.54 -2.12 -9.46
CA LEU A 108 -17.25 -2.11 -8.18
C LEU A 108 -18.66 -2.70 -8.28
N LEU A 109 -19.41 -2.31 -9.32
CA LEU A 109 -20.75 -2.85 -9.57
C LEU A 109 -20.75 -4.36 -9.85
N ARG A 110 -19.64 -4.91 -10.38
CA ARG A 110 -19.44 -6.33 -10.67
C ARG A 110 -18.94 -7.15 -9.48
N LEU A 111 -18.58 -6.52 -8.35
CA LEU A 111 -18.16 -7.24 -7.15
C LEU A 111 -19.32 -8.09 -6.62
N LYS A 112 -19.04 -9.38 -6.41
CA LYS A 112 -20.05 -10.39 -6.04
C LYS A 112 -20.34 -10.43 -4.54
N PHE A 113 -19.35 -10.04 -3.72
CA PHE A 113 -19.48 -10.00 -2.26
C PHE A 113 -20.21 -8.75 -1.74
N LEU A 114 -20.51 -7.78 -2.62
CA LEU A 114 -21.27 -6.58 -2.28
C LEU A 114 -22.71 -6.71 -2.75
N GLY A 115 -23.65 -6.61 -1.82
CA GLY A 115 -25.07 -6.56 -2.10
C GLY A 115 -25.50 -5.23 -2.71
N PRO A 116 -26.75 -5.13 -3.19
CA PRO A 116 -27.29 -3.88 -3.74
C PRO A 116 -27.34 -2.75 -2.70
N ARG A 117 -27.57 -3.08 -1.41
CA ARG A 117 -27.57 -2.11 -0.32
C ARG A 117 -26.17 -1.53 -0.08
N ASP A 118 -25.14 -2.37 -0.10
CA ASP A 118 -23.75 -1.93 0.06
C ASP A 118 -23.33 -1.03 -1.10
N LYS A 119 -23.70 -1.40 -2.33
CA LYS A 119 -23.44 -0.60 -3.53
C LYS A 119 -24.10 0.77 -3.46
N LEU A 120 -25.34 0.84 -2.97
CA LEU A 120 -26.03 2.11 -2.75
C LEU A 120 -25.37 2.95 -1.64
N ALA A 121 -24.96 2.32 -0.54
CA ALA A 121 -24.25 3.00 0.54
C ALA A 121 -22.92 3.59 0.07
N ILE A 122 -22.15 2.82 -0.72
CA ILE A 122 -20.91 3.29 -1.35
C ILE A 122 -21.19 4.46 -2.29
N ALA A 123 -22.21 4.35 -3.16
CA ALA A 123 -22.56 5.43 -4.09
C ALA A 123 -22.95 6.73 -3.35
N ARG A 124 -23.67 6.63 -2.24
CA ARG A 124 -24.03 7.78 -1.39
C ARG A 124 -22.81 8.39 -0.71
N ALA A 125 -21.93 7.57 -0.14
CA ALA A 125 -20.69 8.03 0.47
C ALA A 125 -19.80 8.75 -0.55
N PHE A 126 -19.72 8.22 -1.76
CA PHE A 126 -18.96 8.82 -2.84
C PHE A 126 -19.54 10.15 -3.30
N ALA A 127 -20.87 10.24 -3.43
CA ALA A 127 -21.55 11.49 -3.75
C ALA A 127 -21.36 12.55 -2.66
N ALA A 128 -21.29 12.16 -1.38
CA ALA A 128 -20.97 13.06 -0.29
C ALA A 128 -19.52 13.56 -0.37
N MET A 129 -18.54 12.68 -0.60
CA MET A 129 -17.14 13.08 -0.80
C MET A 129 -16.96 14.06 -1.96
N LEU A 130 -17.68 13.86 -3.08
CA LEU A 130 -17.59 14.75 -4.23
C LEU A 130 -18.14 16.15 -3.96
N ARG A 131 -19.07 16.30 -3.01
CA ARG A 131 -19.55 17.62 -2.58
C ARG A 131 -18.48 18.35 -1.79
N GLU A 132 -17.83 17.66 -0.85
CA GLU A 132 -16.71 18.23 -0.08
C GLU A 132 -15.52 18.62 -0.97
N ILE A 133 -15.18 17.79 -1.96
CA ILE A 133 -14.10 18.11 -2.93
C ILE A 133 -14.50 19.30 -3.83
N GLY A 134 -15.79 19.46 -4.14
CA GLY A 134 -16.29 20.59 -4.92
C GLY A 134 -16.36 21.91 -4.15
N ASP A 135 -16.51 21.84 -2.82
CA ASP A 135 -16.58 23.01 -1.92
C ASP A 135 -15.19 23.49 -1.44
N GLY A 136 -14.13 22.68 -1.65
CA GLY A 136 -12.73 23.06 -1.42
C GLY A 136 -12.09 23.65 -2.67
N GLY A 137 -12.07 24.98 -2.79
CA GLY A 137 -11.19 25.68 -3.74
C GLY A 137 -9.71 25.31 -3.56
N PRO A 138 -8.84 25.58 -4.55
CA PRO A 138 -7.47 25.08 -4.55
C PRO A 138 -6.66 25.79 -3.45
N GLU A 139 -6.38 25.07 -2.36
CA GLU A 139 -5.28 25.40 -1.47
C GLU A 139 -3.99 25.11 -2.25
N THR A 140 -3.32 26.17 -2.69
CA THR A 140 -1.97 26.15 -3.28
C THR A 140 -0.98 25.56 -2.27
N GLY A 141 -0.84 24.24 -2.28
CA GLY A 141 0.22 23.51 -1.59
C GLY A 141 1.41 23.34 -2.53
N ASP A 142 2.47 24.08 -2.21
CA ASP A 142 3.81 24.13 -2.80
C ASP A 142 4.19 23.07 -3.86
N ALA A 143 4.53 23.58 -5.03
CA ALA A 143 5.13 22.84 -6.13
C ALA A 143 6.66 22.76 -5.93
N GLY A 144 7.15 21.56 -5.67
CA GLY A 144 8.54 21.13 -5.85
C GLY A 144 8.58 19.62 -5.66
N ASP A 145 9.13 18.77 -6.52
CA ASP A 145 10.08 18.90 -7.62
C ASP A 145 9.82 17.69 -8.56
N GLY A 146 10.18 17.83 -9.84
CA GLY A 146 9.76 16.98 -10.95
C GLY A 146 10.12 15.50 -10.81
N GLY A 147 9.08 14.65 -10.78
CA GLY A 147 9.18 13.23 -11.11
C GLY A 147 8.61 12.98 -12.51
N PRO A 148 9.14 12.01 -13.28
CA PRO A 148 8.76 11.82 -14.66
C PRO A 148 7.27 11.48 -14.78
N GLU A 149 6.63 12.12 -15.76
CA GLU A 149 5.23 11.96 -16.14
C GLU A 149 4.84 10.47 -16.20
N THR A 150 4.21 10.00 -15.13
CA THR A 150 3.63 8.66 -15.11
C THR A 150 2.14 8.85 -15.33
N GLY A 151 1.76 8.90 -16.60
CA GLY A 151 0.36 8.97 -17.02
C GLY A 151 -0.50 7.98 -16.25
N ASP A 152 -1.72 8.44 -15.95
CA ASP A 152 -2.80 7.75 -15.27
C ASP A 152 -2.80 6.22 -15.53
N ARG A 153 -2.22 5.47 -14.59
CA ARG A 153 -2.19 4.01 -14.63
C ARG A 153 -2.70 3.46 -13.31
N PRO A 154 -3.62 2.47 -13.33
CA PRO A 154 -4.47 2.12 -12.21
C PRO A 154 -3.71 1.85 -10.91
N ALA A 155 -4.39 2.17 -9.79
CA ALA A 155 -4.02 1.76 -8.45
C ALA A 155 -3.60 0.30 -8.43
N ALA A 156 -2.37 0.07 -7.99
CA ALA A 156 -1.77 -1.23 -8.02
C ALA A 156 -1.88 -1.91 -6.66
N SER A 157 -2.15 -3.21 -6.65
CA SER A 157 -1.96 -4.04 -5.46
C SER A 157 -0.61 -4.73 -5.55
N CYS A 158 0.20 -4.62 -4.50
CA CYS A 158 1.37 -5.47 -4.35
C CYS A 158 0.93 -6.82 -3.80
N VAL A 159 1.35 -7.90 -4.47
CA VAL A 159 1.60 -9.17 -3.80
C VAL A 159 3.10 -9.15 -3.54
N LEU A 160 3.51 -8.97 -2.29
CA LEU A 160 4.91 -9.13 -1.92
C LEU A 160 5.30 -10.55 -2.32
N HIS A 161 6.29 -10.68 -3.20
CA HIS A 161 6.77 -12.01 -3.56
C HIS A 161 7.37 -12.61 -2.28
N PRO A 162 6.90 -13.79 -1.81
CA PRO A 162 7.25 -14.30 -0.50
C PRO A 162 8.77 -14.32 -0.21
N ALA A 163 9.63 -14.48 -1.21
CA ALA A 163 11.05 -14.70 -1.01
C ALA A 163 11.95 -13.47 -0.73
N SER A 164 11.44 -12.23 -0.62
CA SER A 164 12.32 -11.04 -0.79
C SER A 164 12.61 -10.15 0.43
N CYS A 165 12.04 -10.39 1.60
CA CYS A 165 12.21 -9.47 2.75
C CYS A 165 12.89 -10.12 3.98
N VAL A 166 13.89 -10.96 3.75
CA VAL A 166 14.88 -11.27 4.79
C VAL A 166 16.04 -10.29 4.60
N LEU A 167 16.07 -9.22 5.39
CA LEU A 167 17.31 -8.45 5.56
C LEU A 167 18.39 -9.42 6.05
N PRO A 168 19.59 -9.43 5.45
CA PRO A 168 20.69 -10.23 5.98
C PRO A 168 20.94 -9.83 7.45
N PRO A 169 21.36 -10.77 8.31
CA PRO A 169 21.79 -10.41 9.66
C PRO A 169 22.91 -9.36 9.55
N ALA A 170 22.80 -8.31 10.36
CA ALA A 170 23.89 -7.34 10.49
C ALA A 170 25.18 -8.07 10.94
N PRO A 171 26.36 -7.64 10.45
CA PRO A 171 27.65 -8.24 10.82
C PRO A 171 27.93 -8.15 12.32
#